data_AF-A0A5C7LQ35-F1
#
_entry.id   AF-A0A5C7LQ35-F1
#
_cell.length_a   1.000
_cell.length_b   1.000
_cell.length_c   1.000
_cell.angle_alpha   90.00
_cell.angle_beta   90.00
_cell.angle_gamma   90.00
#
_symmetry.space_group_name_H-M   'P 1'
#
loop_
_entity.id
_entity.type
_entity.pdbx_description
1 polymer ?
#
loop_
_entity_poly.entity_id
_entity_poly.type
_entity_poly.pdbx_seq_one_letter_code
_entity_poly.pdbx_strand_id
1 'polypeptide(L)'
;MTQEITIRGRKFTVDSTIRDGIDGKETRVFKLLGPRGAHYFTMKNIHTGLHFVVNAKATRSSGLPFDGVWLRDNNGVLEVARQ
;
A
#
# COMPACT_ATOMS: atom_id res chain seq x y z
N MET A 1 -3.53 -12.36 11.02
CA MET A 1 -3.46 -11.25 12.00
C MET A 1 -3.87 -9.99 11.27
N THR A 2 -4.76 -9.18 11.85
CA THR A 2 -5.19 -7.91 11.27
C THR A 2 -4.15 -6.85 11.61
N GLN A 3 -3.42 -6.35 10.61
CA GLN A 3 -2.44 -5.26 10.82
C GLN A 3 -3.14 -3.90 10.68
N GLU A 4 -2.71 -2.91 11.46
CA GLU A 4 -3.09 -1.51 11.30
C GLU A 4 -1.86 -0.65 10.95
N ILE A 5 -2.06 0.39 10.12
CA ILE A 5 -1.03 1.39 9.78
C ILE A 5 -1.63 2.79 9.82
N THR A 6 -0.84 3.77 10.26
CA THR A 6 -1.24 5.19 10.22
C THR A 6 -0.43 5.93 9.16
N ILE A 7 -1.12 6.56 8.21
CA ILE A 7 -0.51 7.33 7.12
C ILE A 7 -1.11 8.73 7.15
N ARG A 8 -0.27 9.77 7.32
CA ARG A 8 -0.72 11.18 7.45
C ARG A 8 -1.88 11.36 8.44
N GLY A 9 -1.77 10.71 9.61
CA GLY A 9 -2.78 10.76 10.67
C GLY A 9 -4.07 9.97 10.40
N ARG A 10 -4.18 9.27 9.27
CA ARG A 10 -5.33 8.39 8.96
C ARG A 10 -4.95 6.94 9.25
N LYS A 11 -5.81 6.23 10.00
CA LYS A 11 -5.65 4.80 10.27
C LYS A 11 -6.20 3.96 9.13
N PHE A 12 -5.49 2.88 8.80
CA PHE A 12 -5.87 1.90 7.79
C PHE A 12 -5.73 0.50 8.37
N THR A 13 -6.68 -0.36 8.06
CA THR A 13 -6.52 -1.80 8.21
C THR A 13 -5.79 -2.33 6.99
N VAL A 14 -4.75 -3.13 7.21
CA VAL A 14 -3.92 -3.74 6.18
C VAL A 14 -4.37 -5.19 5.98
N ASP A 15 -4.71 -5.51 4.75
CA ASP A 15 -4.89 -6.87 4.27
C ASP A 15 -3.80 -7.18 3.26
N SER A 16 -3.22 -8.38 3.33
CA SER A 16 -2.08 -8.77 2.49
C SER A 16 -2.37 -10.09 1.79
N THR A 17 -2.05 -10.17 0.50
CA THR A 17 -2.14 -11.40 -0.27
C THR A 17 -0.85 -11.61 -1.05
N ILE A 18 -0.35 -12.84 -1.08
CA ILE A 18 0.77 -13.23 -1.95
C ILE A 18 0.20 -13.60 -3.32
N ARG A 19 0.79 -13.07 -4.38
CA ARG A 19 0.45 -13.38 -5.77
C ARG A 19 1.72 -13.60 -6.57
N ASP A 20 1.66 -14.46 -7.57
CA ASP A 20 2.74 -14.59 -8.53
C ASP A 20 2.82 -13.32 -9.38
N GLY A 21 4.01 -12.72 -9.39
CA GLY A 21 4.34 -11.62 -10.29
C GLY A 21 4.43 -12.11 -11.74
N ILE A 22 4.45 -11.16 -12.68
CA ILE A 22 4.66 -11.45 -14.11
C ILE A 22 6.03 -12.11 -14.35
N ASP A 23 6.99 -11.87 -13.47
CA ASP A 23 8.32 -12.47 -13.46
C ASP A 23 8.38 -13.85 -12.77
N GLY A 24 7.23 -14.41 -12.37
CA GLY A 24 7.14 -15.68 -11.66
C GLY A 24 7.62 -15.63 -10.21
N LYS A 25 7.89 -14.43 -9.65
CA LYS A 25 8.28 -14.26 -8.25
C LYS A 25 7.08 -13.95 -7.39
N GLU A 26 7.02 -14.56 -6.21
CA GLU A 26 6.03 -14.20 -5.20
C GLU A 26 6.12 -12.72 -4.86
N THR A 27 5.01 -12.01 -5.05
CA THR A 27 4.86 -10.61 -4.72
C THR A 27 3.75 -10.45 -3.70
N ARG A 28 4.09 -9.85 -2.55
CA ARG A 28 3.09 -9.45 -1.56
C ARG A 28 2.42 -8.15 -2.00
N VAL A 29 1.09 -8.20 -2.09
CA VAL A 29 0.24 -7.06 -2.41
C VAL A 29 -0.55 -6.68 -1.17
N PHE A 30 -0.56 -5.40 -0.84
CA PHE A 30 -1.29 -4.88 0.30
C PHE A 30 -2.52 -4.09 -0.16
N LYS A 31 -3.65 -4.40 0.45
CA LYS A 31 -4.88 -3.62 0.41
C LYS A 31 -5.00 -2.86 1.72
N LEU A 32 -5.43 -1.61 1.61
CA LEU A 32 -5.56 -0.69 2.72
C LEU A 32 -7.02 -0.26 2.80
N LEU A 33 -7.69 -0.63 3.88
CA LEU A 33 -9.06 -0.19 4.15
C LEU A 33 -9.01 1.02 5.08
N GLY A 34 -9.39 2.17 4.54
CA GLY A 34 -9.44 3.44 5.24
C GLY A 34 -10.82 3.75 5.84
N PRO A 35 -10.92 4.89 6.56
CA PRO A 35 -12.18 5.32 7.15
C PRO A 35 -13.27 5.54 6.10
N ARG A 36 -14.53 5.36 6.50
CA ARG A 36 -15.72 5.52 5.63
C ARG A 36 -15.73 4.58 4.42
N GLY A 37 -15.12 3.40 4.53
CA GLY A 37 -15.08 2.40 3.45
C GLY A 37 -14.23 2.81 2.26
N ALA A 38 -13.22 3.66 2.47
CA ALA A 38 -12.31 4.07 1.41
C ALA A 38 -11.31 2.93 1.13
N HIS A 39 -11.23 2.49 -0.13
CA HIS A 39 -10.35 1.40 -0.55
C HIS A 39 -9.08 1.94 -1.20
N TYR A 40 -7.95 1.42 -0.75
CA TYR A 40 -6.63 1.75 -1.24
C TYR A 40 -5.82 0.48 -1.47
N PHE A 41 -4.77 0.57 -2.27
CA PHE A 41 -3.82 -0.51 -2.47
C PHE A 41 -2.41 0.05 -2.60
N THR A 42 -1.41 -0.81 -2.45
CA THR A 42 -0.02 -0.42 -2.66
C THR A 42 0.51 -0.90 -4.00
N MET A 43 1.41 -0.14 -4.61
CA MET A 43 2.23 -0.59 -5.73
C MET A 43 3.70 -0.51 -5.33
N LYS A 44 4.46 -1.57 -5.64
CA LYS A 44 5.89 -1.66 -5.35
C LYS A 44 6.69 -1.00 -6.46
N ASN A 45 7.61 -0.12 -6.10
CA ASN A 45 8.65 0.38 -6.99
C ASN A 45 9.75 -0.69 -7.10
N ILE A 46 10.01 -1.17 -8.31
CA ILE A 46 10.97 -2.25 -8.57
C ILE A 46 12.42 -1.86 -8.28
N HIS A 47 12.76 -0.57 -8.36
CA HIS A 47 14.13 -0.09 -8.17
C HIS A 47 14.46 0.13 -6.69
N THR A 48 13.50 0.60 -5.89
CA THR A 48 13.73 0.91 -4.47
C THR A 48 13.15 -0.14 -3.52
N GLY A 49 12.26 -1.00 -3.99
CA GLY A 49 11.51 -1.93 -3.15
C GLY A 49 10.43 -1.28 -2.29
N LEU A 50 10.32 0.05 -2.30
CA LEU A 50 9.33 0.80 -1.54
C LEU A 50 7.97 0.80 -2.24
N HIS A 51 6.92 0.96 -1.44
CA HIS A 51 5.54 0.92 -1.87
C HIS A 51 4.93 2.32 -1.83
N PHE A 52 4.21 2.71 -2.88
CA PHE A 52 3.37 3.90 -2.88
C PHE A 52 1.89 3.53 -2.75
N VAL A 53 1.11 4.39 -2.12
CA VAL A 53 -0.31 4.15 -1.87
C VAL A 53 -1.17 4.76 -2.97
N VAL A 54 -2.10 3.96 -3.48
CA VAL A 54 -3.02 4.31 -4.56
C VAL A 54 -4.45 4.24 -4.06
N ASN A 55 -5.28 5.22 -4.43
CA ASN A 55 -6.72 5.19 -4.17
C ASN A 55 -7.39 4.33 -5.24
N ALA A 56 -8.12 3.30 -4.83
CA ALA A 56 -8.80 2.39 -5.77
C ALA A 56 -9.89 3.08 -6.60
N LYS A 57 -10.44 4.22 -6.12
CA LYS A 57 -11.44 5.02 -6.84
C LYS A 57 -10.83 6.15 -7.67
N ALA A 58 -9.51 6.32 -7.72
CA ALA A 58 -8.90 7.38 -8.51
C ALA A 58 -9.09 7.11 -10.01
N THR A 59 -10.10 7.74 -10.62
CA THR A 59 -10.31 7.75 -12.05
C THR A 59 -9.52 8.90 -12.68
N ARG A 60 -8.46 8.53 -13.40
CA ARG A 60 -7.75 9.30 -14.45
C ARG A 60 -6.97 10.58 -14.11
N SER A 61 -7.12 11.26 -12.98
CA SER A 61 -6.32 12.50 -12.76
C SER A 61 -6.23 13.07 -11.36
N SER A 62 -6.97 12.55 -10.37
CA SER A 62 -6.78 12.93 -8.97
C SER A 62 -5.64 12.08 -8.40
N GLY A 63 -4.50 12.74 -8.12
CA GLY A 63 -3.20 12.14 -7.83
C GLY A 63 -3.19 11.04 -6.76
N LEU A 64 -2.04 10.37 -6.67
CA LEU A 64 -1.77 9.42 -5.60
C LEU A 64 -2.17 10.06 -4.26
N PRO A 65 -3.09 9.44 -3.50
CA PRO A 65 -3.70 10.06 -2.31
C PRO A 65 -2.68 10.46 -1.23
N PHE A 66 -1.48 9.91 -1.31
CA PHE A 66 -0.39 10.12 -0.37
C PHE A 66 0.94 10.36 -1.12
N ASP A 67 0.97 11.32 -2.03
CA ASP A 67 2.22 11.74 -2.68
C ASP A 67 3.30 12.08 -1.62
N GLY A 68 4.53 11.61 -1.82
CA GLY A 68 5.63 11.71 -0.85
C GLY A 68 5.63 10.66 0.28
N VAL A 69 4.59 9.84 0.41
CA VAL A 69 4.56 8.72 1.37
C VAL A 69 5.09 7.45 0.72
N TRP A 70 6.06 6.84 1.37
CA TRP A 70 6.63 5.55 0.99
C TRP A 70 6.47 4.56 2.12
N LEU A 71 6.03 3.35 1.78
CA LEU A 71 5.90 2.23 2.71
C LEU A 71 6.98 1.19 2.42
N ARG A 72 7.41 0.45 3.44
CA ARG A 72 8.31 -0.71 3.30
C ARG A 72 7.56 -1.97 3.71
N ASP A 73 7.82 -3.08 3.02
CA ASP A 73 7.42 -4.41 3.46
C ASP A 73 8.53 -5.01 4.34
N ASN A 74 8.22 -5.22 5.61
CA ASN A 74 9.08 -5.92 6.56
C ASN A 74 8.51 -7.32 6.82
N ASN A 75 8.71 -8.24 5.88
CA ASN A 75 8.26 -9.63 5.95
C ASN A 75 6.75 -9.82 6.25
N GLY A 76 5.91 -8.94 5.71
CA GLY A 76 4.45 -9.01 5.81
C GLY A 76 3.88 -7.93 6.72
N VAL A 77 4.75 -7.19 7.40
CA VAL A 77 4.41 -6.03 8.19
C VAL A 77 4.71 -4.78 7.36
N LEU A 78 3.66 -4.09 6.93
CA LEU A 78 3.79 -2.82 6.21
C LEU A 78 4.11 -1.67 7.17
N GLU A 79 5.19 -0.92 6.91
CA GLU A 79 5.63 0.20 7.76
C GLU A 79 5.81 1.47 6.93
N VAL A 80 5.64 2.65 7.55
CA VAL A 80 5.94 3.93 6.89
C VAL A 80 7.46 4.12 6.85
N ALA A 81 8.02 4.22 5.65
CA ALA A 81 9.45 4.50 5.43
C ALA A 81 9.72 6.01 5.37
N ARG A 82 8.80 6.79 4.79
CA ARG A 82 8.85 8.26 4.68
C ARG A 82 7.42 8.79 4.52
N GLN A 83 7.09 9.97 5.06
CA GLN A 83 5.80 10.63 4.84
C GLN A 83 5.90 12.16 4.86
#